data_AF-A0A847X079-F1
#
_entry.id   AF-A0A847X079-F1
#
_cell.length_a   1.000
_cell.length_b   1.000
_cell.length_c   1.000
_cell.angle_alpha   90.00
_cell.angle_beta   90.00
_cell.angle_gamma   90.00
#
_symmetry.space_group_name_H-M   'P 1'
#
loop_
_entity.id
_entity.type
_entity.pdbx_description
1 polymer ?
#
loop_
_entity_poly.entity_id
_entity_poly.type
_entity_poly.pdbx_seq_one_letter_code
_entity_poly.pdbx_strand_id
1 'polypeptide(L)'
;MRATIEVADIFRAAGPAYRAAHAGHLSLSQLKVMSAIESCRTAALGGHVEACTDCGHQRIAYNSCRNRHCPRCQGAAARTWLEAQEANLLPVGYFHVVFTLPAEIADIAFHNK
;
A
#
# COMPACT_ATOMS: atom_id res chain seq x y z
N MET A 1 0.38 2.06 -15.82
CA MET A 1 1.50 1.11 -15.97
C MET A 1 1.45 0.13 -14.82
N ARG A 2 1.42 -1.19 -15.05
CA ARG A 2 1.45 -2.19 -13.98
C ARG A 2 2.92 -2.47 -13.64
N ALA A 3 3.30 -2.39 -12.36
CA ALA A 3 4.67 -2.69 -11.97
C ALA A 3 5.01 -4.15 -12.31
N THR A 4 6.22 -4.39 -12.81
CA THR A 4 6.70 -5.73 -13.17
C THR A 4 6.81 -6.64 -11.94
N ILE A 5 6.97 -6.04 -10.75
CA ILE A 5 7.02 -6.72 -9.46
C ILE A 5 6.08 -6.00 -8.49
N GLU A 6 5.15 -6.73 -7.89
CA GLU A 6 4.27 -6.24 -6.82
C GLU A 6 4.81 -6.66 -5.44
N VAL A 7 4.48 -5.92 -4.37
CA VAL A 7 4.86 -6.29 -2.99
C VAL A 7 4.38 -7.70 -2.61
N ALA A 8 3.23 -8.12 -3.17
CA ALA A 8 2.73 -9.47 -2.98
C ALA A 8 3.71 -10.53 -3.52
N ASP A 9 4.42 -10.26 -4.62
CA ASP A 9 5.40 -11.18 -5.19
C ASP A 9 6.61 -11.31 -4.26
N ILE A 10 7.07 -10.19 -3.70
CA ILE A 10 8.15 -10.16 -2.70
C ILE A 10 7.75 -10.96 -1.46
N PHE A 11 6.54 -10.76 -0.94
CA PHE A 11 6.06 -11.50 0.23
C PHE A 11 5.90 -12.99 -0.04
N ARG A 12 5.45 -13.40 -1.24
CA ARG A 12 5.39 -14.82 -1.60
C ARG A 12 6.79 -15.45 -1.70
N ALA A 13 7.75 -14.73 -2.28
CA ALA A 13 9.11 -15.24 -2.48
C ALA A 13 9.96 -15.24 -1.19
N ALA A 14 9.93 -14.16 -0.41
CA ALA A 14 10.82 -13.94 0.73
C ALA A 14 10.11 -13.90 2.09
N GLY A 15 8.79 -13.73 2.11
CA GLY A 15 8.00 -13.59 3.34
C GLY A 15 8.10 -14.77 4.30
N PRO A 16 8.10 -16.06 3.85
CA PRO A 16 8.29 -17.18 4.76
C PRO A 16 9.61 -17.13 5.54
N ALA A 17 10.74 -16.90 4.86
CA ALA A 17 12.05 -16.80 5.50
C ALA A 17 12.13 -15.58 6.43
N TYR A 18 11.59 -14.43 6.00
CA TYR A 18 11.55 -13.21 6.81
C TYR A 18 10.73 -13.41 8.11
N ARG A 19 9.56 -14.04 8.02
CA ARG A 19 8.70 -14.34 9.18
C ARG A 19 9.37 -15.30 10.17
N ALA A 20 10.09 -16.30 9.66
CA ALA A 20 10.84 -17.23 10.51
C ALA A 20 12.00 -16.53 11.23
N ALA A 21 12.78 -15.72 10.51
CA ALA A 21 13.91 -14.97 11.08
C ALA A 21 13.50 -13.90 12.12
N HIS A 22 12.27 -13.38 12.03
CA HIS A 22 11.74 -12.34 12.92
C HIS A 22 10.58 -12.84 13.80
N ALA A 23 10.54 -14.13 14.10
CA ALA A 23 9.53 -14.70 14.98
C ALA A 23 9.56 -14.01 16.36
N GLY A 24 8.39 -13.61 16.87
CA GLY A 24 8.28 -12.84 18.11
C GLY A 24 8.51 -11.33 17.98
N HIS A 25 9.10 -10.86 16.87
CA HIS A 25 9.34 -9.43 16.61
C HIS A 25 8.32 -8.80 15.65
N LEU A 26 7.51 -9.62 14.97
CA LEU A 26 6.41 -9.17 14.13
C LEU A 26 5.11 -9.16 14.92
N SER A 27 4.49 -7.99 15.00
CA SER A 27 3.15 -7.84 15.57
C SER A 27 2.10 -8.57 14.72
N LEU A 28 0.98 -8.94 15.36
CA LEU A 28 -0.14 -9.57 14.67
C LEU A 28 -0.70 -8.68 13.53
N SER A 29 -0.66 -7.35 13.68
CA SER A 29 -1.12 -6.42 12.64
C SER A 29 -0.23 -6.49 11.40
N GLN A 30 1.10 -6.55 11.57
CA GLN A 30 2.05 -6.71 10.48
C GLN A 30 1.84 -8.05 9.76
N LEU A 31 1.69 -9.15 10.50
CA LEU A 31 1.42 -10.47 9.92
C LEU A 31 0.12 -10.49 9.09
N LYS A 32 -0.95 -9.88 9.62
CA LYS A 32 -2.23 -9.73 8.90
C LYS A 32 -2.09 -8.88 7.63
N VAL A 33 -1.29 -7.81 7.66
CA VAL A 33 -1.00 -6.99 6.47
C VAL A 33 -0.28 -7.82 5.41
N MET A 34 0.74 -8.60 5.79
CA MET A 34 1.46 -9.45 4.84
C MET A 34 0.51 -10.45 4.17
N SER A 35 -0.29 -11.18 4.95
CA SER A 35 -1.27 -12.16 4.43
C SER A 35 -2.34 -11.52 3.54
N ALA A 36 -2.85 -10.34 3.93
CA ALA A 36 -3.81 -9.60 3.11
C ALA A 36 -3.21 -9.16 1.76
N ILE A 37 -1.92 -8.77 1.74
CA ILE A 37 -1.25 -8.38 0.50
C ILE A 37 -0.98 -9.59 -0.40
N GLU A 38 -0.54 -10.72 0.16
CA GLU A 38 -0.29 -11.96 -0.58
C GLU A 38 -1.55 -12.49 -1.29
N SER A 39 -2.71 -12.43 -0.61
CA SER A 39 -4.01 -12.92 -1.10
C SER A 39 -4.75 -11.93 -2.01
N CYS A 40 -4.33 -10.66 -2.05
CA CYS A 40 -5.02 -9.61 -2.78
C CYS A 40 -5.13 -9.92 -4.28
N ARG A 41 -6.35 -9.82 -4.84
CA ARG A 41 -6.64 -10.07 -6.27
C ARG A 41 -6.20 -11.47 -6.73
N THR A 42 -6.42 -12.46 -5.88
CA THR A 42 -6.26 -13.88 -6.18
C THR A 42 -7.58 -14.61 -5.97
N ALA A 43 -7.68 -15.85 -6.45
CA ALA A 43 -8.85 -16.70 -6.25
C ALA A 43 -9.17 -16.94 -4.76
N ALA A 44 -8.19 -16.80 -3.86
CA ALA A 44 -8.40 -16.97 -2.41
C ALA A 44 -9.42 -15.99 -1.81
N LEU A 45 -9.66 -14.84 -2.46
CA LEU A 45 -10.66 -13.85 -2.03
C LEU A 45 -11.95 -13.92 -2.86
N GLY A 46 -12.09 -14.92 -3.72
CA GLY A 46 -13.15 -15.00 -4.72
C GLY A 46 -13.02 -13.91 -5.79
N GLY A 47 -14.04 -13.82 -6.64
CA GLY A 47 -14.10 -12.84 -7.72
C GLY A 47 -15.40 -12.95 -8.49
N HIS A 48 -15.50 -12.19 -9.56
CA HIS A 48 -16.63 -12.17 -10.47
C HIS A 48 -16.14 -12.23 -11.92
N VAL A 49 -17.02 -12.66 -12.83
CA VAL A 49 -16.76 -12.63 -14.26
C VAL A 49 -17.35 -11.34 -14.81
N GLU A 50 -16.51 -10.55 -15.46
CA GLU A 50 -16.94 -9.38 -16.22
C GLU A 50 -17.06 -9.81 -17.67
N ALA A 51 -18.24 -9.60 -18.27
CA ALA A 51 -18.54 -9.97 -19.64
C ALA A 51 -18.99 -8.74 -20.43
N CYS A 52 -18.40 -8.53 -21.59
CA CYS A 52 -18.86 -7.52 -22.55
C CYS A 52 -20.04 -8.09 -23.34
N THR A 53 -21.18 -7.39 -23.31
CA THR A 53 -22.38 -7.78 -24.06
C THR A 53 -22.22 -7.61 -25.57
N ASP A 54 -21.30 -6.75 -26.01
CA ASP A 54 -21.18 -6.37 -27.41
C ASP A 54 -20.21 -7.26 -28.19
N CYS A 55 -19.14 -7.74 -27.54
CA CYS A 55 -18.12 -8.58 -28.18
C CYS A 55 -17.93 -9.97 -27.54
N GLY A 56 -18.67 -10.28 -26.48
CA GLY A 56 -18.58 -11.57 -25.78
C GLY A 56 -17.28 -11.78 -24.98
N HIS A 57 -16.38 -10.80 -24.95
CA HIS A 57 -15.14 -10.89 -24.17
C HIS A 57 -15.46 -11.07 -22.68
N GLN A 58 -14.79 -12.03 -22.04
CA GLN A 58 -14.92 -12.30 -20.61
C GLN A 58 -13.57 -12.21 -19.92
N ARG A 59 -13.57 -11.66 -18.70
CA ARG A 59 -12.40 -11.69 -17.81
C ARG A 59 -12.82 -12.01 -16.38
N ILE A 60 -11.95 -12.73 -15.67
CA ILE A 60 -12.12 -12.97 -14.24
C ILE A 60 -11.50 -11.78 -13.48
N ALA A 61 -12.32 -11.13 -12.66
CA ALA A 61 -11.91 -10.06 -11.78
C ALA A 61 -11.91 -10.56 -10.33
N TYR A 62 -10.72 -10.77 -9.76
CA TYR A 62 -10.59 -11.17 -8.35
C TYR A 62 -10.83 -10.01 -7.39
N ASN A 63 -11.37 -10.31 -6.21
CA ASN A 63 -11.64 -9.32 -5.17
C ASN A 63 -10.36 -8.76 -4.54
N SER A 64 -10.45 -7.50 -4.08
CA SER A 64 -9.35 -6.83 -3.38
C SER A 64 -9.36 -7.15 -1.88
N CYS A 65 -8.20 -7.16 -1.23
CA CYS A 65 -8.11 -7.37 0.21
C CYS A 65 -8.58 -6.16 1.04
N ARG A 66 -8.76 -4.99 0.41
CA ARG A 66 -9.18 -3.71 1.02
C ARG A 66 -8.31 -3.21 2.17
N ASN A 67 -7.14 -3.81 2.40
CA ASN A 67 -6.22 -3.36 3.45
C ASN A 67 -5.57 -2.02 3.04
N ARG A 68 -5.55 -1.04 3.95
CA ARG A 68 -4.97 0.29 3.74
C ARG A 68 -3.46 0.30 3.45
N HIS A 69 -2.76 -0.78 3.79
CA HIS A 69 -1.33 -0.91 3.52
C HIS A 69 -1.04 -1.62 2.19
N CYS A 70 -2.07 -2.14 1.50
CA CYS A 70 -1.89 -2.83 0.22
C CYS A 70 -1.68 -1.83 -0.92
N PRO A 71 -0.51 -1.79 -1.58
CA PRO A 71 -0.25 -0.84 -2.66
C PRO A 71 -1.18 -1.04 -3.86
N ARG A 72 -1.67 -2.27 -4.07
CA ARG A 72 -2.62 -2.59 -5.14
C ARG A 72 -4.03 -2.08 -4.85
N CYS A 73 -4.44 -2.04 -3.58
CA CYS A 73 -5.75 -1.50 -3.20
C CYS A 73 -5.73 0.02 -3.13
N GLN A 74 -4.66 0.59 -2.57
CA GLN A 74 -4.56 2.04 -2.32
C GLN A 74 -3.84 2.81 -3.43
N GLY A 75 -3.22 2.14 -4.40
CA GLY A 75 -2.38 2.80 -5.40
C GLY A 75 -3.12 3.80 -6.30
N ALA A 76 -4.42 3.61 -6.55
CA ALA A 76 -5.21 4.61 -7.27
C ALA A 76 -5.44 5.86 -6.41
N ALA A 77 -5.94 5.69 -5.18
CA ALA A 77 -6.17 6.79 -4.26
C ALA A 77 -4.88 7.56 -3.93
N ALA A 78 -3.77 6.85 -3.74
CA ALA A 78 -2.46 7.45 -3.52
C ALA A 78 -2.01 8.31 -4.71
N ARG A 79 -2.22 7.85 -5.95
CA ARG A 79 -1.89 8.65 -7.14
C ARG A 79 -2.76 9.89 -7.26
N THR A 80 -4.07 9.77 -7.07
CA THR A 80 -4.98 10.93 -7.07
C THR A 80 -4.59 11.94 -5.99
N TRP A 81 -4.21 11.46 -4.80
CA TRP A 81 -3.71 12.32 -3.74
C TRP A 81 -2.40 13.01 -4.13
N LEU A 82 -1.44 12.28 -4.71
CA LEU A 82 -0.17 12.83 -5.18
C LEU A 82 -0.39 13.90 -6.27
N GLU A 83 -1.24 13.64 -7.26
CA GLU A 83 -1.60 14.60 -8.30
C GLU A 83 -2.18 15.89 -7.70
N ALA A 84 -3.04 15.76 -6.68
CA ALA A 84 -3.58 16.92 -5.96
C ALA A 84 -2.51 17.67 -5.15
N GLN A 85 -1.55 16.97 -4.54
CA GLN A 85 -0.44 17.62 -3.84
C GLN A 85 0.50 18.35 -4.81
N GLU A 86 0.79 17.72 -5.95
CA GLU A 86 1.63 18.29 -7.01
C GLU A 86 1.03 19.58 -7.57
N ALA A 87 -0.30 19.63 -7.74
CA ALA A 87 -1.00 20.84 -8.17
C ALA A 87 -0.88 22.02 -7.19
N ASN A 88 -0.56 21.77 -5.91
CA ASN A 88 -0.31 22.82 -4.91
C ASN A 88 1.15 23.29 -4.89
N LEU A 89 2.04 22.66 -5.65
CA LEU A 89 3.45 23.06 -5.71
C LEU A 89 3.61 24.32 -6.56
N LEU A 90 4.33 25.29 -6.01
CA LEU A 90 4.76 26.47 -6.77
C LEU A 90 5.86 26.06 -7.78
N PRO A 91 5.92 26.66 -8.98
CA PRO A 91 6.94 26.37 -9.99
C PRO A 91 8.28 27.03 -9.65
N VAL A 92 8.77 26.80 -8.43
CA VAL A 92 10.02 27.34 -7.88
C VAL A 92 10.82 26.21 -7.25
N GLY A 93 12.12 26.43 -7.01
CA GLY A 93 12.92 25.48 -6.26
C GLY A 93 12.34 25.27 -4.85
N TYR A 94 11.93 24.05 -4.53
CA TYR A 94 11.41 23.66 -3.23
C TYR A 94 12.49 22.97 -2.40
N PHE A 95 12.67 23.41 -1.15
CA PHE A 95 13.56 22.77 -0.19
C PHE A 95 12.76 22.36 1.06
N HIS A 96 12.69 21.05 1.32
CA HIS A 96 12.13 20.56 2.57
C HIS A 96 13.19 20.71 3.67
N VAL A 97 12.98 21.64 4.58
CA VAL A 97 13.86 21.83 5.75
C VAL A 97 13.31 21.00 6.91
N VAL A 98 14.11 20.02 7.36
CA VAL A 98 13.85 19.28 8.59
C VAL A 98 14.84 19.77 9.64
N PHE A 99 14.33 20.16 10.80
CA PHE A 99 15.16 20.60 11.93
C PHE A 99 14.66 19.96 13.22
N THR A 100 15.58 19.78 14.16
CA THR A 100 15.25 19.28 15.49
C THR A 100 14.59 20.40 16.28
N LEU A 101 13.44 20.12 16.89
CA LEU A 101 12.78 21.07 17.78
C LEU A 101 13.63 21.25 19.06
N PRO A 102 13.73 22.48 19.60
CA PRO A 102 14.32 22.71 20.92
C PRO A 102 13.64 21.86 22.00
N ALA A 103 14.43 21.44 23.00
CA ALA A 103 13.96 20.55 24.06
C ALA A 103 12.79 21.17 24.85
N GLU A 104 12.80 22.48 25.02
CA GLU A 104 11.81 23.26 25.76
C GLU A 104 10.40 23.16 25.17
N ILE A 105 10.26 22.84 23.88
CA ILE A 105 8.97 22.71 23.20
C ILE A 105 8.65 21.27 22.76
N ALA A 106 9.52 20.31 23.07
CA ALA A 106 9.37 18.92 22.64
C ALA A 106 8.07 18.28 23.15
N ASP A 107 7.71 18.54 24.41
CA ASP A 107 6.50 17.98 25.01
C ASP A 107 5.23 18.50 24.34
N ILE A 108 5.18 19.80 24.01
CA ILE A 108 4.02 20.39 23.31
C ILE A 108 3.86 19.74 21.93
N ALA A 109 4.96 19.59 21.19
CA ALA A 109 4.93 18.97 19.87
C ALA A 109 4.50 17.49 19.92
N PHE A 110 4.93 16.74 20.94
CA PHE A 110 4.56 15.33 21.12
C PHE A 110 3.05 15.14 21.31
N HIS A 111 2.38 16.05 22.02
CA HIS A 111 0.93 15.97 22.26
C HIS A 111 0.07 16.35 21.05
N ASN A 112 0.62 17.07 20.07
CA ASN A 112 -0.09 17.50 18.85
C ASN A 112 0.18 16.59 17.64
N LYS A 113 0.73 15.40 17.87
CA LYS A 113 1.14 14.46 16.83
C LYS A 113 -0.01 13.60 16.31
#